data_AF-A0AAV0MQQ3-F1
#
_entry.id   AF-A0AAV0MQQ3-F1
#
_cell.length_a   1.000
_cell.length_b   1.000
_cell.length_c   1.000
_cell.angle_alpha   90.00
_cell.angle_beta   90.00
_cell.angle_gamma   90.00
#
_symmetry.space_group_name_H-M   'P 1'
#
loop_
_entity.id
_entity.type
_entity.pdbx_description
1 polymer ?
#
loop_
_entity_poly.entity_id
_entity_poly.type
_entity_poly.pdbx_seq_one_letter_code
_entity_poly.pdbx_strand_id
1 'polypeptide(L)'
;MSAKKQEWQALKQLPVPVDLPEEFQFHSIFVCPVSRDQSSEENPPMLMPCMHVLCKQSIMKLSKSSSRSFKCPNCPAEASFEQCKQLFF
;
A
#
# COMPACT_ATOMS: atom_id res chain seq x y z
N MET A 1 5.28 22.11 -39.03
CA MET A 1 5.21 21.80 -37.58
C MET A 1 5.48 20.31 -37.35
N SER A 2 6.70 19.82 -37.66
CA SER A 2 7.00 18.38 -37.66
C SER A 2 7.87 17.90 -36.48
N ALA A 3 8.24 18.80 -35.56
CA ALA A 3 9.22 18.51 -34.52
C ALA A 3 8.64 17.84 -33.26
N LYS A 4 7.33 17.92 -33.03
CA LYS A 4 6.75 17.51 -31.73
C LYS A 4 6.62 16.00 -31.55
N LYS A 5 6.42 15.21 -32.62
CA LYS A 5 5.98 13.80 -32.50
C LYS A 5 7.01 12.89 -31.82
N GLN A 6 8.29 13.19 -32.01
CA GLN A 6 9.41 12.41 -31.45
C GLN A 6 9.62 12.67 -29.95
N GLU A 7 9.22 13.84 -29.45
CA GLU A 7 9.30 14.19 -28.03
C GLU A 7 8.28 13.41 -27.20
N TRP A 8 7.06 13.19 -27.71
CA TRP A 8 6.01 12.43 -26.99
C TRP A 8 6.41 10.99 -26.69
N GLN A 9 7.18 10.34 -27.59
CA GLN A 9 7.63 8.96 -27.40
C GLN A 9 8.73 8.83 -26.34
N ALA A 10 9.45 9.90 -26.04
CA ALA A 10 10.50 9.91 -25.02
C ALA A 10 9.98 10.27 -23.61
N LEU A 11 8.73 10.74 -23.51
CA LEU A 11 8.13 11.12 -22.24
C LEU A 11 7.72 9.87 -21.45
N LYS A 12 8.26 9.73 -20.22
CA LYS A 12 7.83 8.69 -19.27
C LYS A 12 6.42 8.93 -18.73
N GLN A 13 5.89 10.13 -18.89
CA GLN A 13 4.61 10.59 -18.35
C GLN A 13 4.05 11.70 -19.24
N LEU A 14 2.73 11.70 -19.43
CA LEU A 14 2.05 12.63 -20.33
C LEU A 14 1.85 14.00 -19.67
N PRO A 15 1.94 15.11 -20.43
CA PRO A 15 1.83 16.47 -19.89
C PRO A 15 0.39 16.88 -19.55
N VAL A 16 -0.59 16.03 -19.87
CA VAL A 16 -2.00 16.24 -19.56
C VAL A 16 -2.56 14.97 -18.91
N PRO A 17 -3.51 15.09 -17.96
CA PRO A 17 -4.25 13.95 -17.45
C PRO A 17 -4.99 13.27 -18.60
N VAL A 18 -5.00 11.93 -18.60
CA VAL A 18 -5.72 11.12 -19.58
C VAL A 18 -6.56 10.13 -18.80
N ASP A 19 -7.84 10.03 -19.16
CA ASP A 19 -8.72 9.02 -18.58
C ASP A 19 -8.25 7.64 -19.05
N LEU A 20 -7.88 6.79 -18.09
CA LEU A 20 -7.50 5.41 -18.37
C LEU A 20 -8.78 4.57 -18.52
N PRO A 21 -8.87 3.71 -19.55
CA PRO A 21 -9.90 2.67 -19.58
C PRO A 21 -9.86 1.82 -18.30
N GLU A 22 -11.00 1.27 -17.89
CA GLU A 22 -11.16 0.54 -16.62
C GLU A 22 -10.13 -0.60 -16.47
N GLU A 23 -9.78 -1.27 -17.57
CA GLU A 23 -8.74 -2.32 -17.63
C GLU A 23 -7.31 -1.84 -17.29
N PHE A 24 -7.07 -0.52 -17.31
CA PHE A 24 -5.80 0.11 -16.94
C PHE A 24 -5.90 0.94 -15.66
N GLN A 25 -7.04 0.88 -14.95
CA GLN A 25 -7.20 1.48 -13.64
C GLN A 25 -6.75 0.48 -12.58
N PHE A 26 -5.46 0.54 -12.25
CA PHE A 26 -4.88 -0.31 -11.22
C PHE A 26 -5.11 0.31 -9.84
N HIS A 27 -5.47 -0.54 -8.88
CA HIS A 27 -5.45 -0.18 -7.47
C HIS A 27 -4.02 0.14 -7.01
N SER A 28 -3.90 1.02 -6.01
CA SER A 28 -2.61 1.36 -5.43
C SER A 28 -1.90 0.11 -4.90
N ILE A 29 -0.66 -0.10 -5.31
CA ILE A 29 0.17 -1.20 -4.82
C ILE A 29 0.77 -0.78 -3.47
N PHE A 30 0.55 -1.59 -2.44
CA PHE A 30 1.18 -1.41 -1.14
C PHE A 30 2.31 -2.43 -0.94
N VAL A 31 3.46 -1.95 -0.47
CA VAL A 31 4.59 -2.79 -0.04
C VAL A 31 4.77 -2.63 1.46
N CYS A 32 4.75 -3.74 2.20
CA CYS A 32 4.86 -3.70 3.65
C CYS A 32 6.26 -3.20 4.08
N PRO A 33 6.37 -2.17 4.93
CA PRO A 33 7.68 -1.68 5.37
C PRO A 33 8.43 -2.68 6.25
N VAL A 34 7.73 -3.67 6.83
CA VAL A 34 8.33 -4.70 7.70
C VAL A 34 8.77 -5.92 6.90
N SER A 35 7.87 -6.52 6.11
CA SER A 35 8.22 -7.72 5.34
C SER A 35 8.94 -7.42 4.03
N ARG A 36 8.79 -6.18 3.52
CA ARG A 36 9.29 -5.72 2.21
C ARG A 36 8.64 -6.46 1.03
N ASP A 37 7.54 -7.14 1.28
CA ASP A 37 6.73 -7.80 0.25
C ASP A 37 5.52 -6.95 -0.12
N GLN A 38 5.09 -7.07 -1.37
CA GLN A 38 3.83 -6.50 -1.85
C GLN A 38 2.62 -7.18 -1.17
N SER A 39 1.59 -6.41 -0.84
CA SER A 39 0.33 -6.96 -0.31
C SER A 39 -0.42 -7.77 -1.35
N SER A 40 -1.14 -8.80 -0.88
CA SER A 40 -2.05 -9.64 -1.69
C SER A 40 -3.43 -9.72 -1.05
N GLU A 41 -4.36 -10.42 -1.70
CA GLU A 41 -5.69 -10.68 -1.14
C GLU A 41 -5.62 -11.49 0.18
N GLU A 42 -4.69 -12.43 0.28
CA GLU A 42 -4.47 -13.25 1.48
C GLU A 42 -3.66 -12.53 2.56
N ASN A 43 -2.82 -11.58 2.16
CA ASN A 43 -2.01 -10.75 3.05
C ASN A 43 -2.25 -9.25 2.79
N PRO A 44 -3.46 -8.76 3.08
CA PRO A 44 -3.86 -7.41 2.71
C PRO A 44 -3.18 -6.37 3.60
N PRO A 45 -3.12 -5.11 3.13
CA PRO A 45 -2.73 -3.98 3.96
C PRO A 45 -3.76 -3.75 5.06
N MET A 46 -3.27 -3.50 6.28
CA MET A 46 -4.07 -3.28 7.47
C MET A 46 -3.68 -1.93 8.09
N LEU A 47 -4.65 -1.05 8.24
CA LEU A 47 -4.53 0.25 8.89
C LEU A 47 -4.59 0.07 10.42
N MET A 48 -3.55 0.54 11.10
CA MET A 48 -3.51 0.64 12.56
C MET A 48 -4.17 1.94 13.06
N PRO A 49 -4.57 2.04 14.33
CA PRO A 49 -5.15 3.26 14.91
C PRO A 49 -4.25 4.50 14.81
N CYS A 50 -2.93 4.30 14.72
CA CYS A 50 -1.96 5.37 14.52
C CYS A 50 -1.80 5.83 13.06
N MET A 51 -2.68 5.39 12.17
CA MET A 51 -2.71 5.69 10.73
C MET A 51 -1.55 5.12 9.89
N HIS A 52 -0.68 4.30 10.47
CA HIS A 52 0.29 3.52 9.71
C HIS A 52 -0.31 2.21 9.21
N VAL A 53 0.19 1.74 8.07
CA VAL A 53 -0.27 0.53 7.40
C VAL A 53 0.82 -0.53 7.42
N LEU A 54 0.45 -1.78 7.73
CA LEU A 54 1.30 -2.97 7.64
C LEU A 54 0.49 -4.12 7.02
N CYS A 55 1.14 -5.13 6.45
CA CYS A 55 0.41 -6.31 6.01
C CYS A 55 -0.10 -7.18 7.18
N LYS A 56 -1.23 -7.85 6.99
CA LYS A 56 -1.90 -8.71 7.98
C LYS A 56 -0.95 -9.71 8.65
N GLN A 57 -0.12 -10.42 7.89
CA GLN A 57 0.83 -11.38 8.45
C GLN A 57 1.92 -10.71 9.31
N SER A 58 2.35 -9.50 8.96
CA SER A 58 3.29 -8.74 9.79
C SER A 58 2.68 -8.38 11.14
N ILE A 59 1.42 -7.93 11.14
CA ILE A 59 0.67 -7.64 12.38
C ILE A 59 0.48 -8.92 13.19
N MET A 60 0.10 -10.05 12.57
CA MET A 60 -0.04 -11.33 13.28
C MET A 60 1.27 -11.76 13.95
N LYS A 61 2.41 -11.63 13.27
CA LYS A 61 3.73 -11.95 13.86
C LYS A 61 4.07 -11.03 15.03
N LEU A 62 3.85 -9.72 14.89
CA LEU A 62 4.12 -8.72 15.93
C LEU A 62 3.21 -8.90 17.17
N SER A 63 1.95 -9.25 16.96
CA SER A 63 0.95 -9.50 18.01
C SER A 63 0.99 -10.92 18.60
N LYS A 64 2.02 -11.73 18.27
CA LYS A 64 2.11 -13.16 18.64
C LYS A 64 0.80 -13.92 18.34
N SER A 65 0.43 -13.95 17.07
CA SER A 65 -0.82 -14.57 16.59
C SER A 65 -2.06 -13.95 17.23
N SER A 66 -2.13 -12.62 17.25
CA SER A 66 -3.26 -11.84 17.79
C SER A 66 -3.49 -11.97 19.29
N SER A 67 -2.55 -12.53 20.05
CA SER A 67 -2.71 -12.76 21.50
C SER A 67 -2.37 -11.54 22.37
N ARG A 68 -1.70 -10.52 21.82
CA ARG A 68 -1.26 -9.34 22.57
C ARG A 68 -1.15 -8.07 21.73
N SER A 69 -1.10 -6.93 22.42
CA SER A 69 -0.71 -5.66 21.82
C SER A 69 0.76 -5.67 21.34
N PHE A 70 1.04 -4.81 20.36
CA PHE A 70 2.35 -4.61 19.77
C PHE A 70 2.59 -3.12 19.48
N LYS A 71 3.86 -2.73 19.35
CA LYS A 71 4.25 -1.37 18.97
C LYS A 71 4.28 -1.22 17.46
N CYS A 72 3.81 -0.09 16.97
CA CYS A 72 4.00 0.30 15.58
C CYS A 72 5.51 0.37 15.26
N PRO A 73 5.99 -0.21 14.15
CA PRO A 73 7.38 -0.09 13.73
C PRO A 73 7.79 1.34 13.33
N ASN A 74 6.82 2.17 12.95
CA ASN A 74 7.05 3.51 12.40
C ASN A 74 6.81 4.64 13.41
N CYS A 75 6.23 4.36 14.59
CA CYS A 75 5.93 5.36 15.61
C CYS A 75 5.78 4.73 17.01
N PRO A 76 5.76 5.52 18.10
CA PRO A 76 5.70 4.94 19.46
C PRO A 76 4.33 4.39 19.86
N ALA A 77 3.31 4.49 19.01
CA ALA A 77 1.96 4.03 19.32
C ALA A 77 1.86 2.51 19.43
N GLU A 78 0.95 2.04 20.28
CA GLU A 78 0.62 0.63 20.44
C GLU A 78 -0.74 0.31 19.81
N ALA A 79 -0.89 -0.92 19.32
CA ALA A 79 -2.14 -1.43 18.73
C ALA A 79 -2.32 -2.92 19.08
N SER A 80 -3.56 -3.39 19.07
CA SER A 80 -3.89 -4.82 19.01
C SER A 80 -4.33 -5.22 17.59
N PHE A 81 -4.36 -6.53 17.31
CA PHE A 81 -4.78 -7.03 16.00
C PHE A 81 -6.23 -6.63 15.67
N GLU A 82 -7.12 -6.66 16.67
CA GLU A 82 -8.55 -6.38 16.53
C GLU A 82 -8.84 -4.91 16.19
N GLN A 83 -7.93 -4.01 16.58
CA GLN A 83 -8.03 -2.58 16.26
C GLN A 83 -7.58 -2.26 14.83
N CYS A 84 -6.90 -3.20 14.17
CA CYS A 84 -6.39 -3.01 12.82
C CYS A 84 -7.49 -3.32 11.80
N LYS A 85 -7.69 -2.43 10.84
CA LYS A 85 -8.73 -2.58 9.81
C LYS A 85 -8.10 -2.82 8.45
N GLN A 86 -8.64 -3.76 7.70
CA GLN A 86 -8.20 -3.98 6.32
C GLN A 86 -8.50 -2.75 5.46
N LEU A 87 -7.52 -2.35 4.64
CA LEU A 87 -7.74 -1.36 3.59
C LEU A 87 -8.16 -2.05 2.30
N PHE A 88 -9.09 -1.40 1.60
CA PHE A 88 -9.48 -1.73 0.24
C PHE A 88 -9.09 -0.53 -0.61
N PHE A 89 -8.42 -0.80 -1.72
CA PHE A 89 -8.08 0.21 -2.71
C PHE A 89 -9.14 0.23 -3.79
#